data_AF-A0A445EUQ8-F1
#
_entry.id   AF-A0A445EUQ8-F1
#
_cell.length_a   1.000
_cell.length_b   1.000
_cell.length_c   1.000
_cell.angle_alpha   90.00
_cell.angle_beta   90.00
_cell.angle_gamma   90.00
#
_symmetry.space_group_name_H-M   'P 1'
#
loop_
_entity.id
_entity.type
_entity.pdbx_description
1 polymer ?
#
loop_
_entity_poly.entity_id
_entity_poly.type
_entity_poly.pdbx_seq_one_letter_code
_entity_poly.pdbx_strand_id
1 'polypeptide(L)'
;MAIFGREPVLSGNSKSYIKLGWVRRIRDGEPLDTEESIRKYVKCQIFCMLGSTLFADKSTAYAHAKYLPLLREFERIHTYSWGSACLAHLYRALYRASRYDTKEMDVPLNLLFVWVWERMLCIAPIPRHTLPPAEIPVAMRWSHSEWTTSWLAKTVARFRHDIDYMQEFEWRPYEGMIIPGELHGHLDVCDTVAPLLLFECIEWQPADRVMRQFGFAQPPLRQARDIPLDLHCLALRGLQLHDWTILHGPWIVEWANRQNTRLRDLHPLPTWDFIPTMEYRDWYMRSFEYMLRLSEYDPQGPAAPQPPAPQPSPQHAVFEPFSRSRCTVAVFLFGQLTQASSEP
;
A
#
# COMPACT_ATOMS: atom_id res chain seq x y z
N MET A 1 3.73 9.32 -33.20
CA MET A 1 2.64 8.31 -33.09
C MET A 1 1.82 8.60 -31.86
N ALA A 2 0.61 9.15 -32.05
CA ALA A 2 -0.25 9.60 -30.97
C ALA A 2 -0.88 8.39 -30.24
N ILE A 3 -0.40 8.10 -29.03
CA ILE A 3 -0.84 6.95 -28.22
C ILE A 3 -2.35 7.01 -27.92
N PHE A 4 -2.91 8.22 -27.89
CA PHE A 4 -4.34 8.50 -27.72
C PHE A 4 -4.98 9.09 -28.98
N GLY A 5 -4.39 8.89 -30.17
CA GLY A 5 -4.89 9.47 -31.42
C GLY A 5 -4.70 10.99 -31.59
N ARG A 6 -4.35 11.73 -30.52
CA ARG A 6 -3.97 13.16 -30.53
C ARG A 6 -2.69 13.41 -29.74
N GLU A 7 -1.97 14.48 -30.06
CA GLU A 7 -0.79 14.88 -29.28
C GLU A 7 -1.16 15.37 -27.88
N PRO A 8 -0.46 14.91 -26.82
CA PRO A 8 -0.75 15.31 -25.44
C PRO A 8 -0.49 16.80 -25.22
N VAL A 9 -1.44 17.47 -24.56
CA VAL A 9 -1.21 18.79 -23.99
C VAL A 9 -0.30 18.62 -22.77
N LEU A 10 1.01 18.79 -22.99
CA LEU A 10 2.01 18.84 -21.93
C LEU A 10 1.87 20.15 -21.16
N SER A 11 2.00 20.13 -19.83
CA SER A 11 2.02 21.38 -19.07
C SER A 11 3.33 22.14 -19.37
N GLY A 12 3.24 23.47 -19.52
CA GLY A 12 4.34 24.33 -19.99
C GLY A 12 5.64 24.28 -19.17
N ASN A 13 5.63 23.69 -17.96
CA ASN A 13 6.81 23.55 -17.10
C ASN A 13 7.28 22.11 -16.87
N SER A 14 6.57 21.08 -17.35
CA SER A 14 6.92 19.67 -17.07
C SER A 14 6.62 18.78 -18.27
N LYS A 15 7.61 18.59 -19.16
CA LYS A 15 7.51 17.68 -20.34
C LYS A 15 7.19 16.21 -19.98
N SER A 16 7.16 15.85 -18.70
CA SER A 16 6.97 14.49 -18.20
C SER A 16 5.57 14.17 -17.63
N TYR A 17 4.64 15.13 -17.55
CA TYR A 17 3.31 14.91 -16.98
C TYR A 17 2.19 15.24 -17.96
N ILE A 18 1.15 14.40 -17.96
CA ILE A 18 -0.05 14.56 -18.81
C ILE A 18 -1.25 14.82 -17.91
N LYS A 19 -2.06 15.81 -18.28
CA LYS A 19 -3.28 16.17 -17.54
C LYS A 19 -4.36 15.09 -17.73
N LEU A 20 -4.79 14.46 -16.65
CA LEU A 20 -5.82 13.42 -16.69
C LEU A 20 -7.17 13.95 -17.18
N GLY A 21 -7.50 15.21 -16.87
CA GLY A 21 -8.71 15.84 -17.41
C GLY A 21 -8.70 15.96 -18.94
N TRP A 22 -7.53 16.03 -19.59
CA TRP A 22 -7.43 16.00 -21.05
C TRP A 22 -7.62 14.57 -21.59
N VAL A 23 -7.03 13.57 -20.92
CA VAL A 23 -7.19 12.14 -21.29
C VAL A 23 -8.65 11.69 -21.15
N ARG A 24 -9.34 12.09 -20.07
CA ARG A 24 -10.77 11.80 -19.89
C ARG A 24 -11.63 12.38 -21.01
N ARG A 25 -11.35 13.62 -21.45
CA ARG A 25 -12.07 14.21 -22.59
C ARG A 25 -11.86 13.47 -23.91
N ILE A 26 -10.68 12.89 -24.12
CA ILE A 26 -10.45 12.03 -25.30
C ILE A 26 -11.26 10.75 -25.15
N ARG A 27 -11.12 10.06 -24.02
CA ARG A 27 -11.86 8.84 -23.71
C ARG A 27 -13.37 9.03 -23.92
N ASP A 28 -13.95 10.09 -23.34
CA ASP A 28 -15.38 10.35 -23.36
C ASP A 28 -15.89 10.83 -24.74
N GLY A 29 -14.97 11.17 -25.65
CA GLY A 29 -15.27 11.53 -27.04
C GLY A 29 -15.09 10.39 -28.05
N GLU A 30 -14.65 9.20 -27.62
CA GLU A 30 -14.51 8.04 -28.52
C GLU A 30 -15.90 7.41 -28.80
N PRO A 31 -16.26 7.16 -30.07
CA PRO A 31 -17.59 6.67 -30.47
C PRO A 31 -17.87 5.19 -30.13
N LEU A 32 -16.87 4.41 -29.70
CA LEU A 32 -16.97 2.98 -29.34
C LEU A 32 -17.57 2.05 -30.42
N ASP A 33 -17.50 2.47 -31.68
CA ASP A 33 -18.09 1.79 -32.84
C ASP A 33 -17.14 0.79 -33.53
N THR A 34 -15.84 1.04 -33.40
CA THR A 34 -14.76 0.28 -34.04
C THR A 34 -13.80 -0.28 -33.00
N GLU A 35 -13.14 -1.40 -33.30
CA GLU A 35 -12.14 -1.99 -32.42
C GLU A 35 -11.01 -1.00 -32.07
N GLU A 36 -10.63 -0.14 -33.02
CA GLU A 36 -9.64 0.91 -32.78
C GLU A 36 -10.14 1.98 -31.78
N SER A 37 -11.41 2.36 -31.87
CA SER A 37 -12.05 3.31 -30.96
C SER A 37 -12.15 2.73 -29.54
N ILE A 38 -12.56 1.47 -29.43
CA ILE A 38 -12.58 0.73 -28.16
C ILE A 38 -11.16 0.65 -27.57
N ARG A 39 -10.16 0.26 -28.38
CA ARG A 39 -8.76 0.17 -27.92
C ARG A 39 -8.24 1.53 -27.42
N LYS A 40 -8.59 2.64 -28.07
CA LYS A 40 -8.23 4.00 -27.61
C LYS A 40 -8.91 4.34 -26.29
N TYR A 41 -10.20 4.04 -26.17
CA TYR A 41 -10.97 4.22 -24.94
C TYR A 41 -10.32 3.48 -23.78
N VAL A 42 -10.02 2.18 -23.95
CA VAL A 42 -9.42 1.34 -22.91
C VAL A 42 -8.02 1.85 -22.54
N LYS A 43 -7.18 2.24 -23.50
CA LYS A 43 -5.87 2.86 -23.23
C LYS A 43 -6.00 4.12 -22.38
N CYS A 44 -6.96 4.99 -22.69
CA CYS A 44 -7.22 6.19 -21.89
C CYS A 44 -7.71 5.84 -20.48
N GLN A 45 -8.58 4.84 -20.37
CA GLN A 45 -9.11 4.37 -19.08
C GLN A 45 -7.98 3.83 -18.19
N ILE A 46 -7.13 2.95 -18.72
CA ILE A 46 -5.97 2.40 -18.00
C ILE A 46 -5.04 3.53 -17.57
N PHE A 47 -4.69 4.46 -18.47
CA PHE A 47 -3.84 5.60 -18.11
C PHE A 47 -4.43 6.43 -16.96
N CYS A 48 -5.75 6.67 -16.98
CA CYS A 48 -6.43 7.36 -15.90
C CYS A 48 -6.34 6.58 -14.60
N MET A 49 -6.62 5.26 -14.61
CA MET A 49 -6.51 4.42 -13.41
C MET A 49 -5.08 4.43 -12.83
N LEU A 50 -4.06 4.36 -13.68
CA LEU A 50 -2.66 4.45 -13.26
C LEU A 50 -2.37 5.80 -12.59
N GLY A 51 -2.85 6.90 -13.17
CA GLY A 51 -2.54 8.25 -12.70
C GLY A 51 -3.38 8.79 -11.55
N SER A 52 -4.62 8.36 -11.40
CA SER A 52 -5.53 8.87 -10.35
C SER A 52 -5.78 7.89 -9.22
N THR A 53 -5.55 6.60 -9.45
CA THR A 53 -5.89 5.56 -8.48
C THR A 53 -4.63 4.84 -8.03
N LEU A 54 -3.97 4.07 -8.90
CA LEU A 54 -2.90 3.16 -8.50
C LEU A 54 -1.58 3.85 -8.15
N PHE A 55 -1.22 4.92 -8.87
CA PHE A 55 0.06 5.62 -8.71
C PHE A 55 -0.15 7.13 -8.60
N ALA A 56 -1.22 7.51 -7.91
CA ALA A 56 -1.67 8.89 -7.80
C ALA A 56 -0.63 9.76 -7.08
N ASP A 57 -0.35 10.92 -7.66
CA ASP A 57 0.37 11.99 -6.96
C ASP A 57 -0.61 12.87 -6.15
N LYS A 58 -0.06 13.81 -5.38
CA LYS A 58 -0.83 14.76 -4.55
C LYS A 58 -1.98 15.46 -5.27
N SER A 59 -1.83 15.72 -6.56
CA SER A 59 -2.80 16.50 -7.31
C SER A 59 -3.93 15.63 -7.87
N THR A 60 -3.70 14.32 -8.06
CA THR A 60 -4.57 13.37 -8.80
C THR A 60 -5.02 13.88 -10.19
N ALA A 61 -4.45 14.98 -10.65
CA ALA A 61 -4.85 15.73 -11.84
C ALA A 61 -3.91 15.45 -13.02
N TYR A 62 -2.73 14.92 -12.72
CA TYR A 62 -1.68 14.60 -13.67
C TYR A 62 -1.20 13.17 -13.48
N ALA A 63 -0.72 12.59 -14.58
CA ALA A 63 -0.08 11.29 -14.57
C ALA A 63 1.26 11.38 -15.31
N HIS A 64 2.26 10.65 -14.82
CA HIS A 64 3.58 10.68 -15.41
C HIS A 64 3.58 9.97 -16.78
N ALA A 65 4.24 10.54 -17.78
CA ALA A 65 4.35 10.02 -19.13
C ALA A 65 5.14 8.70 -19.23
N LYS A 66 5.78 8.26 -18.13
CA LYS A 66 6.50 6.97 -18.05
C LYS A 66 5.61 5.75 -18.29
N TYR A 67 4.29 5.89 -18.09
CA TYR A 67 3.32 4.84 -18.35
C TYR A 67 2.94 4.71 -19.84
N LEU A 68 3.26 5.71 -20.66
CA LEU A 68 2.90 5.72 -22.08
C LEU A 68 3.50 4.55 -22.89
N PRO A 69 4.77 4.15 -22.70
CA PRO A 69 5.33 2.97 -23.38
C PRO A 69 4.50 1.70 -23.10
N LEU A 70 4.00 1.52 -21.87
CA LEU A 70 3.17 0.36 -21.52
C LEU A 70 1.85 0.32 -22.33
N LEU A 71 1.28 1.49 -22.63
CA LEU A 71 0.06 1.60 -23.44
C LEU A 71 0.31 1.51 -24.94
N ARG A 72 1.57 1.72 -25.37
CA ARG A 72 1.97 1.48 -26.76
C ARG A 72 1.93 -0.01 -27.06
N GLU A 73 2.49 -0.82 -26.17
CA GLU A 73 2.50 -2.29 -26.23
C GLU A 73 1.27 -2.89 -25.55
N PHE A 74 0.08 -2.43 -25.96
CA PHE A 74 -1.19 -2.80 -25.33
C PHE A 74 -1.42 -4.31 -25.23
N GLU A 75 -1.02 -5.06 -26.26
CA GLU A 75 -1.14 -6.52 -26.26
C GLU A 75 -0.34 -7.20 -25.14
N ARG A 76 0.68 -6.55 -24.59
CA ARG A 76 1.51 -7.09 -23.50
C ARG A 76 1.05 -6.61 -22.12
N ILE A 77 0.08 -5.69 -22.07
CA ILE A 77 -0.29 -4.99 -20.84
C ILE A 77 -0.81 -5.93 -19.75
N HIS A 78 -1.48 -7.02 -20.15
CA HIS A 78 -2.02 -8.05 -19.27
C HIS A 78 -0.92 -8.93 -18.64
N THR A 79 0.28 -8.97 -19.23
CA THR A 79 1.40 -9.77 -18.72
C THR A 79 2.14 -9.12 -17.56
N TYR A 80 1.93 -7.81 -17.34
CA TYR A 80 2.58 -7.08 -16.26
C TYR A 80 1.93 -7.37 -14.91
N SER A 81 2.75 -7.53 -13.88
CA SER A 81 2.27 -7.61 -12.49
C SER A 81 1.96 -6.21 -11.95
N TRP A 82 0.84 -5.63 -12.40
CA TRP A 82 0.27 -4.38 -11.84
C TRP A 82 0.14 -4.45 -10.33
N GLY A 83 -0.05 -5.67 -9.84
CA GLY A 83 -0.15 -5.99 -8.44
C GLY A 83 1.04 -5.62 -7.59
N SER A 84 2.12 -6.28 -7.93
CA SER A 84 3.43 -6.06 -7.36
C SER A 84 3.87 -4.61 -7.52
N ALA A 85 3.58 -4.00 -8.67
CA ALA A 85 3.94 -2.61 -8.94
C ALA A 85 3.21 -1.64 -8.00
N CYS A 86 1.90 -1.83 -7.77
CA CYS A 86 1.12 -1.04 -6.82
C CYS A 86 1.63 -1.22 -5.38
N LEU A 87 2.00 -2.44 -5.01
CA LEU A 87 2.52 -2.73 -3.68
C LEU A 87 3.91 -2.11 -3.45
N ALA A 88 4.80 -2.15 -4.45
CA ALA A 88 6.07 -1.41 -4.41
C ALA A 88 5.85 0.09 -4.19
N HIS A 89 4.88 0.68 -4.90
CA HIS A 89 4.55 2.09 -4.72
C HIS A 89 4.06 2.39 -3.29
N LEU A 90 3.20 1.52 -2.75
CA LEU A 90 2.66 1.63 -1.40
C LEU A 90 3.77 1.56 -0.35
N TYR A 91 4.66 0.56 -0.43
CA TYR A 91 5.80 0.45 0.47
C TYR A 91 6.70 1.68 0.42
N ARG A 92 7.02 2.16 -0.77
CA ARG A 92 7.83 3.37 -0.93
C ARG A 92 7.20 4.56 -0.22
N ALA A 93 5.88 4.71 -0.35
CA ALA A 93 5.20 5.83 0.24
C ALA A 93 5.04 5.71 1.76
N LEU A 94 4.83 4.51 2.29
CA LEU A 94 4.86 4.25 3.74
C LEU A 94 6.25 4.52 4.32
N TYR A 95 7.30 4.08 3.62
CA TYR A 95 8.67 4.40 3.99
C TYR A 95 8.89 5.92 4.05
N ARG A 96 8.40 6.67 3.06
CA ARG A 96 8.46 8.15 3.08
C ARG A 96 7.62 8.74 4.22
N ALA A 97 6.40 8.25 4.44
CA ALA A 97 5.52 8.71 5.51
C ALA A 97 6.10 8.47 6.91
N SER A 98 6.93 7.45 7.07
CA SER A 98 7.58 7.17 8.34
C SER A 98 8.66 8.19 8.73
N ARG A 99 9.11 9.04 7.80
CA ARG A 99 10.10 10.08 8.07
C ARG A 99 9.47 11.25 8.82
N TYR A 100 10.20 11.78 9.80
CA TYR A 100 9.72 12.82 10.71
C TYR A 100 9.32 14.14 10.03
N ASP A 101 9.87 14.42 8.84
CA ASP A 101 9.64 15.63 8.06
C ASP A 101 8.48 15.50 7.07
N THR A 102 7.93 14.30 6.90
CA THR A 102 6.82 14.03 5.98
C THR A 102 5.50 14.43 6.62
N LYS A 103 4.78 15.35 5.98
CA LYS A 103 3.46 15.84 6.43
C LYS A 103 2.27 15.14 5.79
N GLU A 104 2.49 14.54 4.62
CA GLU A 104 1.45 13.95 3.77
C GLU A 104 2.00 12.72 3.05
N MET A 105 1.13 11.78 2.71
CA MET A 105 1.50 10.54 2.04
C MET A 105 0.90 10.47 0.62
N ASP A 106 1.75 10.15 -0.36
CA ASP A 106 1.42 10.16 -1.79
C ASP A 106 1.12 8.73 -2.30
N VAL A 107 -0.11 8.22 -2.13
CA VAL A 107 -0.46 6.80 -2.42
C VAL A 107 -1.95 6.59 -2.73
N PRO A 108 -2.34 5.47 -3.37
CA PRO A 108 -3.65 4.84 -3.18
C PRO A 108 -3.93 4.49 -1.71
N LEU A 109 -4.34 5.49 -0.92
CA LEU A 109 -4.78 5.31 0.46
C LEU A 109 -5.96 4.32 0.57
N ASN A 110 -6.79 4.23 -0.48
CA ASN A 110 -7.94 3.34 -0.49
C ASN A 110 -7.56 1.87 -0.28
N LEU A 111 -6.45 1.44 -0.90
CA LEU A 111 -5.93 0.09 -0.74
C LEU A 111 -5.52 -0.11 0.72
N LEU A 112 -4.62 0.73 1.22
CA LEU A 112 -4.20 0.75 2.62
C LEU A 112 -5.39 0.66 3.60
N PHE A 113 -6.42 1.48 3.40
CA PHE A 113 -7.61 1.50 4.25
C PHE A 113 -8.41 0.21 4.19
N VAL A 114 -8.66 -0.36 3.01
CA VAL A 114 -9.37 -1.64 2.89
C VAL A 114 -8.63 -2.74 3.64
N TRP A 115 -7.30 -2.81 3.53
CA TRP A 115 -6.53 -3.78 4.31
C TRP A 115 -6.61 -3.51 5.81
N VAL A 116 -6.53 -2.25 6.24
CA VAL A 116 -6.66 -1.91 7.66
C VAL A 116 -8.03 -2.34 8.20
N TRP A 117 -9.10 -2.07 7.47
CA TRP A 117 -10.47 -2.40 7.91
C TRP A 117 -10.74 -3.91 7.93
N GLU A 118 -10.16 -4.68 7.02
CA GLU A 118 -10.23 -6.15 7.04
C GLU A 118 -9.39 -6.79 8.17
N ARG A 119 -8.51 -6.02 8.84
CA ARG A 119 -7.57 -6.56 9.85
C ARG A 119 -7.82 -6.04 11.25
N MET A 120 -8.26 -4.79 11.34
CA MET A 120 -8.41 -4.00 12.55
C MET A 120 -9.86 -3.54 12.65
N LEU A 121 -10.76 -4.46 13.02
CA LEU A 121 -12.19 -4.20 13.06
C LEU A 121 -12.56 -3.06 14.03
N CYS A 122 -11.76 -2.82 15.07
CA CYS A 122 -11.97 -1.73 16.03
C CYS A 122 -11.94 -0.31 15.42
N ILE A 123 -11.32 -0.16 14.24
CA ILE A 123 -11.22 1.11 13.51
C ILE A 123 -11.92 1.08 12.15
N ALA A 124 -12.51 -0.06 11.78
CA ALA A 124 -13.27 -0.21 10.56
C ALA A 124 -14.61 0.56 10.61
N PRO A 125 -15.10 1.09 9.48
CA PRO A 125 -16.46 1.59 9.38
C PRO A 125 -17.48 0.45 9.49
N ILE A 126 -18.78 0.76 9.52
CA ILE A 126 -19.80 -0.29 9.46
C ILE A 126 -19.72 -0.96 8.08
N PRO A 127 -19.42 -2.26 7.99
CA PRO A 127 -19.43 -2.97 6.72
C PRO A 127 -20.85 -3.01 6.18
N ARG A 128 -21.02 -2.99 4.86
CA ARG A 128 -22.33 -3.21 4.25
C ARG A 128 -22.81 -4.62 4.62
N HIS A 129 -23.77 -4.71 5.54
CA HIS A 129 -24.45 -5.96 5.84
C HIS A 129 -25.17 -6.43 4.56
N THR A 130 -25.12 -7.73 4.26
CA THR A 130 -25.89 -8.43 3.22
C THR A 130 -25.55 -8.13 1.75
N LEU A 131 -24.35 -8.50 1.30
CA LEU A 131 -24.19 -8.90 -0.10
C LEU A 131 -23.65 -10.34 -0.17
N PRO A 132 -24.12 -11.18 -1.13
CA PRO A 132 -23.70 -12.57 -1.23
C PRO A 132 -22.18 -12.71 -1.36
N PRO A 133 -21.55 -13.73 -0.75
CA PRO A 133 -20.08 -13.90 -0.72
C PRO A 133 -19.38 -14.06 -2.08
N ALA A 134 -20.09 -14.23 -3.19
CA ALA A 134 -19.54 -14.87 -4.38
C ALA A 134 -18.97 -13.94 -5.47
N GLU A 135 -19.24 -12.63 -5.49
CA GLU A 135 -18.96 -11.83 -6.71
C GLU A 135 -18.42 -10.42 -6.47
N ILE A 136 -18.14 -10.02 -5.23
CA ILE A 136 -17.86 -8.61 -4.94
C ILE A 136 -16.37 -8.38 -4.64
N PRO A 137 -15.72 -7.42 -5.33
CA PRO A 137 -14.39 -6.96 -4.95
C PRO A 137 -14.36 -6.54 -3.48
N VAL A 138 -13.39 -7.02 -2.70
CA VAL A 138 -13.26 -6.79 -1.23
C VAL A 138 -13.49 -5.33 -0.84
N ALA A 139 -12.89 -4.42 -1.61
CA ALA A 139 -13.00 -2.98 -1.39
C ALA A 139 -14.45 -2.45 -1.40
N MET A 140 -15.36 -3.09 -2.15
CA MET A 140 -16.76 -2.68 -2.21
C MET A 140 -17.53 -2.97 -0.92
N ARG A 141 -17.09 -3.92 -0.08
CA ARG A 141 -17.68 -4.15 1.26
C ARG A 141 -17.66 -2.89 2.12
N TRP A 142 -16.63 -2.06 1.89
CA TRP A 142 -16.35 -0.82 2.58
C TRP A 142 -16.77 0.42 1.78
N SER A 143 -17.34 0.23 0.58
CA SER A 143 -17.82 1.34 -0.23
C SER A 143 -19.09 1.92 0.36
N HIS A 144 -19.16 3.26 0.41
CA HIS A 144 -20.31 3.98 0.98
C HIS A 144 -20.71 3.49 2.38
N SER A 145 -19.74 2.97 3.16
CA SER A 145 -20.00 2.55 4.51
C SER A 145 -20.47 3.72 5.36
N GLU A 146 -21.48 3.47 6.17
CA GLU A 146 -21.94 4.44 7.14
C GLU A 146 -20.89 4.56 8.24
N TRP A 147 -20.40 5.77 8.42
CA TRP A 147 -19.57 6.11 9.56
C TRP A 147 -20.49 6.44 10.71
N THR A 148 -20.32 5.76 11.84
CA THR A 148 -21.06 6.15 13.05
C THR A 148 -20.62 7.55 13.47
N THR A 149 -21.53 8.32 14.08
CA THR A 149 -21.21 9.60 14.70
C THR A 149 -20.05 9.47 15.70
N SER A 150 -19.98 8.32 16.39
CA SER A 150 -18.87 7.97 17.29
C SER A 150 -17.54 7.83 16.56
N TRP A 151 -17.51 7.19 15.38
CA TRP A 151 -16.29 7.08 14.57
C TRP A 151 -15.83 8.44 14.05
N LEU A 152 -16.74 9.25 13.52
CA LEU A 152 -16.42 10.60 13.02
C LEU A 152 -15.87 11.53 14.11
N ALA A 153 -16.26 11.29 15.37
CA ALA A 153 -15.77 12.03 16.52
C ALA A 153 -14.42 11.50 17.08
N LYS A 154 -13.88 10.39 16.56
CA LYS A 154 -12.60 9.84 17.05
C LYS A 154 -11.46 10.80 16.74
N THR A 155 -10.71 11.13 17.79
CA THR A 155 -9.45 11.89 17.66
C THR A 155 -8.29 10.95 17.35
N VAL A 156 -7.16 11.50 16.89
CA VAL A 156 -5.92 10.73 16.70
C VAL A 156 -5.51 9.98 17.98
N ALA A 157 -5.71 10.59 19.15
CA ALA A 157 -5.44 9.96 20.43
C ALA A 157 -6.32 8.72 20.65
N ARG A 158 -7.60 8.78 20.26
CA ARG A 158 -8.50 7.64 20.38
C ARG A 158 -8.15 6.51 19.42
N PHE A 159 -7.77 6.83 18.18
CA PHE A 159 -7.28 5.81 17.24
C PHE A 159 -6.02 5.10 17.75
N ARG A 160 -5.06 5.85 18.31
CA ARG A 160 -3.87 5.25 18.93
C ARG A 160 -4.24 4.31 20.07
N HIS A 161 -5.10 4.77 20.97
CA HIS A 161 -5.59 3.93 22.07
C HIS A 161 -6.28 2.66 21.56
N ASP A 162 -7.21 2.76 20.60
CA ASP A 162 -7.91 1.58 20.08
C ASP A 162 -6.94 0.59 19.39
N ILE A 163 -5.84 1.07 18.79
CA ILE A 163 -4.79 0.24 18.18
C ILE A 163 -3.87 -0.39 19.25
N ASP A 164 -3.42 0.40 20.24
CA ASP A 164 -2.50 -0.05 21.28
C ASP A 164 -3.11 -1.15 22.16
N TYR A 165 -4.43 -1.09 22.38
CA TYR A 165 -5.18 -2.05 23.19
C TYR A 165 -5.99 -3.06 22.37
N MET A 166 -5.76 -3.12 21.04
CA MET A 166 -6.45 -4.05 20.15
C MET A 166 -6.15 -5.50 20.54
N GLN A 167 -7.19 -6.23 20.95
CA GLN A 167 -7.12 -7.68 21.19
C GLN A 167 -7.50 -8.49 19.94
N GLU A 168 -8.35 -7.92 19.10
CA GLU A 168 -8.91 -8.57 17.91
C GLU A 168 -8.18 -8.08 16.65
N PHE A 169 -7.07 -8.75 16.31
CA PHE A 169 -6.41 -8.58 15.02
C PHE A 169 -6.62 -9.82 14.16
N GLU A 170 -7.18 -9.65 12.97
CA GLU A 170 -7.43 -10.76 12.07
C GLU A 170 -6.15 -11.11 11.29
N TRP A 171 -5.46 -12.16 11.73
CA TRP A 171 -4.23 -12.61 11.09
C TRP A 171 -4.47 -13.22 9.70
N ARG A 172 -5.67 -13.77 9.46
CA ARG A 172 -6.01 -14.51 8.23
C ARG A 172 -7.30 -13.98 7.57
N PRO A 173 -7.36 -12.71 7.14
CA PRO A 173 -8.59 -12.11 6.59
C PRO A 173 -9.06 -12.77 5.28
N TYR A 174 -8.21 -13.57 4.65
CA TYR A 174 -8.50 -14.27 3.41
C TYR A 174 -9.07 -15.68 3.67
N GLU A 175 -9.08 -16.13 4.93
CA GLU A 175 -9.69 -17.40 5.29
C GLU A 175 -11.21 -17.29 5.08
N GLY A 176 -11.76 -18.11 4.18
CA GLY A 176 -13.17 -18.07 3.81
C GLY A 176 -13.54 -17.07 2.70
N MET A 177 -12.57 -16.35 2.12
CA MET A 177 -12.83 -15.53 0.94
C MET A 177 -12.92 -16.38 -0.33
N ILE A 178 -13.95 -16.14 -1.14
CA ILE A 178 -14.09 -16.74 -2.47
C ILE A 178 -13.24 -15.93 -3.44
N ILE A 179 -12.08 -16.49 -3.82
CA ILE A 179 -11.20 -15.88 -4.82
C ILE A 179 -11.59 -16.44 -6.19
N PRO A 180 -11.84 -15.60 -7.22
CA PRO A 180 -12.09 -16.07 -8.58
C PRO A 180 -10.99 -17.00 -9.09
N GLY A 181 -11.39 -18.06 -9.82
CA GLY A 181 -10.49 -19.07 -10.40
C GLY A 181 -9.28 -18.46 -11.12
N GLU A 182 -9.54 -17.45 -11.95
CA GLU A 182 -8.57 -16.72 -12.77
C GLU A 182 -7.46 -16.03 -11.95
N LEU A 183 -7.74 -15.70 -10.69
CA LEU A 183 -6.81 -14.96 -9.83
C LEU A 183 -5.89 -15.89 -9.02
N HIS A 184 -6.17 -17.20 -8.98
CA HIS A 184 -5.37 -18.16 -8.20
C HIS A 184 -3.91 -18.20 -8.65
N GLY A 185 -3.63 -18.12 -9.95
CA GLY A 185 -2.26 -18.08 -10.48
C GLY A 185 -1.46 -16.85 -10.03
N HIS A 186 -2.14 -15.79 -9.57
CA HIS A 186 -1.50 -14.59 -9.04
C HIS A 186 -1.29 -14.63 -7.52
N LEU A 187 -2.01 -15.50 -6.79
CA LEU A 187 -1.86 -15.66 -5.33
C LEU A 187 -0.50 -16.22 -4.93
N ASP A 188 0.19 -16.85 -5.87
CA ASP A 188 1.55 -17.34 -5.72
C ASP A 188 2.56 -16.28 -5.29
N VAL A 189 2.24 -14.99 -5.44
CA VAL A 189 3.10 -13.88 -4.99
C VAL A 189 2.90 -13.59 -3.49
N CYS A 190 1.76 -13.97 -2.90
CA CYS A 190 1.37 -13.60 -1.52
C CYS A 190 2.43 -13.98 -0.50
N ASP A 191 2.90 -15.21 -0.60
CA ASP A 191 3.82 -15.83 0.33
C ASP A 191 5.23 -15.95 -0.25
N THR A 192 5.59 -15.11 -1.22
CA THR A 192 6.97 -15.05 -1.77
C THR A 192 7.78 -13.94 -1.15
N VAL A 193 9.07 -14.19 -0.96
CA VAL A 193 10.06 -13.16 -0.62
C VAL A 193 10.80 -12.75 -1.89
N ALA A 194 10.36 -11.67 -2.53
CA ALA A 194 10.83 -11.27 -3.87
C ALA A 194 10.89 -9.74 -4.02
N PRO A 195 11.72 -9.21 -4.95
CA PRO A 195 11.74 -7.79 -5.24
C PRO A 195 10.51 -7.41 -6.08
N LEU A 196 9.79 -6.40 -5.63
CA LEU A 196 8.69 -5.77 -6.35
C LEU A 196 9.26 -4.59 -7.16
N LEU A 197 8.86 -4.49 -8.43
CA LEU A 197 9.38 -3.49 -9.35
C LEU A 197 8.28 -2.55 -9.85
N LEU A 198 8.57 -1.25 -9.82
CA LEU A 198 7.80 -0.21 -10.49
C LEU A 198 8.75 0.89 -10.96
N PHE A 199 9.18 0.85 -12.23
CA PHE A 199 10.00 1.91 -12.84
C PHE A 199 11.14 2.37 -11.90
N GLU A 200 11.04 3.53 -11.28
CA GLU A 200 12.04 4.10 -10.38
C GLU A 200 12.10 3.49 -8.96
N CYS A 201 11.31 2.46 -8.68
CA CYS A 201 11.07 1.91 -7.36
C CYS A 201 11.30 0.39 -7.37
N ILE A 202 12.16 -0.06 -6.47
CA ILE A 202 12.35 -1.47 -6.12
C ILE A 202 12.12 -1.57 -4.61
N GLU A 203 11.27 -2.50 -4.19
CA GLU A 203 10.98 -2.75 -2.78
C GLU A 203 10.91 -4.26 -2.53
N TRP A 204 11.30 -4.73 -1.35
CA TRP A 204 11.17 -6.15 -1.01
C TRP A 204 9.76 -6.48 -0.53
N GLN A 205 9.17 -7.56 -1.06
CA GLN A 205 8.01 -8.22 -0.46
C GLN A 205 8.48 -9.00 0.78
N PRO A 206 8.14 -8.57 2.02
CA PRO A 206 8.65 -9.15 3.24
C PRO A 206 7.68 -10.22 3.77
N ALA A 207 7.29 -11.18 2.93
CA ALA A 207 6.35 -12.24 3.33
C ALA A 207 6.86 -13.04 4.55
N ASP A 208 8.17 -13.18 4.66
CA ASP A 208 8.89 -13.80 5.78
C ASP A 208 8.75 -13.05 7.11
N ARG A 209 8.25 -11.81 7.12
CA ARG A 209 7.97 -11.04 8.34
C ARG A 209 6.55 -11.21 8.87
N VAL A 210 5.67 -11.79 8.06
CA VAL A 210 4.23 -11.93 8.34
C VAL A 210 3.78 -13.38 8.17
N MET A 211 4.67 -14.34 8.45
CA MET A 211 4.44 -15.78 8.24
C MET A 211 3.19 -16.31 8.95
N ARG A 212 2.85 -15.70 10.09
CA ARG A 212 1.62 -16.00 10.84
C ARG A 212 0.34 -15.78 10.02
N GLN A 213 0.34 -14.83 9.10
CA GLN A 213 -0.83 -14.59 8.22
C GLN A 213 -1.11 -15.77 7.28
N PHE A 214 -0.11 -16.61 7.04
CA PHE A 214 -0.22 -17.82 6.21
C PHE A 214 -0.34 -19.09 7.06
N GLY A 215 -0.49 -18.96 8.38
CA GLY A 215 -0.60 -20.10 9.30
C GLY A 215 0.73 -20.76 9.64
N PHE A 216 1.85 -20.05 9.48
CA PHE A 216 3.18 -20.53 9.85
C PHE A 216 3.73 -19.82 11.10
N ALA A 217 4.53 -20.53 11.87
CA ALA A 217 5.26 -19.96 12.99
C ALA A 217 6.25 -18.89 12.48
N GLN A 218 6.35 -17.77 13.20
CA GLN A 218 7.26 -16.69 12.84
C GLN A 218 8.64 -16.94 13.47
N PRO A 219 9.71 -17.14 12.68
CA PRO A 219 11.06 -17.20 13.20
C PRO A 219 11.59 -15.79 13.52
N PRO A 220 12.65 -15.68 14.36
CA PRO A 220 13.44 -14.46 14.50
C PRO A 220 13.81 -13.89 13.13
N LEU A 221 13.67 -12.57 12.95
CA LEU A 221 13.91 -11.96 11.65
C LEU A 221 15.39 -12.09 11.25
N ARG A 222 15.60 -12.47 9.99
CA ARG A 222 16.91 -12.41 9.34
C ARG A 222 17.25 -10.96 9.00
N GLN A 223 18.54 -10.72 8.72
CA GLN A 223 19.01 -9.42 8.26
C GLN A 223 18.18 -8.96 7.04
N ALA A 224 17.80 -7.68 7.02
CA ALA A 224 17.09 -7.12 5.89
C ALA A 224 17.93 -7.29 4.62
N ARG A 225 17.29 -7.69 3.53
CA ARG A 225 17.94 -7.77 2.23
C ARG A 225 18.21 -6.35 1.75
N ASP A 226 19.47 -6.03 1.48
CA ASP A 226 19.84 -4.71 1.02
C ASP A 226 19.35 -4.47 -0.41
N ILE A 227 18.77 -3.28 -0.62
CA ILE A 227 18.61 -2.70 -1.95
C ILE A 227 19.61 -1.55 -1.99
N PRO A 228 20.54 -1.52 -2.96
CA PRO A 228 21.51 -0.44 -3.09
C PRO A 228 20.81 0.92 -3.04
N LEU A 229 21.32 1.86 -2.25
CA LEU A 229 20.64 3.13 -1.94
C LEU A 229 20.35 3.96 -3.20
N ASP A 230 21.19 3.82 -4.22
CA ASP A 230 21.07 4.41 -5.55
C ASP A 230 19.92 3.82 -6.38
N LEU A 231 19.52 2.58 -6.10
CA LEU A 231 18.35 1.92 -6.69
C LEU A 231 17.10 2.04 -5.79
N HIS A 232 17.31 2.20 -4.49
CA HIS A 232 16.28 2.45 -3.50
C HIS A 232 15.82 3.92 -3.58
N CYS A 233 14.87 4.19 -4.48
CA CYS A 233 14.26 5.50 -4.77
C CYS A 233 15.04 6.39 -5.75
N LEU A 234 15.09 5.98 -7.02
CA LEU A 234 15.55 6.86 -8.10
C LEU A 234 14.63 8.10 -8.20
N ALA A 235 15.20 9.30 -7.99
CA ALA A 235 14.47 10.54 -8.18
C ALA A 235 14.35 10.84 -9.69
N LEU A 236 13.15 10.70 -10.24
CA LEU A 236 12.85 11.08 -11.62
C LEU A 236 12.86 12.61 -11.78
N ARG A 237 14.05 13.21 -11.93
CA ARG A 237 14.21 14.62 -12.32
C ARG A 237 14.35 14.72 -13.84
N GLY A 238 13.36 15.31 -14.51
CA GLY A 238 13.35 15.55 -15.96
C GLY A 238 12.75 14.42 -16.80
N LEU A 239 12.91 14.50 -18.13
CA LEU A 239 12.42 13.50 -19.09
C LEU A 239 13.36 12.30 -19.16
N GLN A 240 13.38 11.50 -18.10
CA GLN A 240 14.30 10.38 -17.97
C GLN A 240 13.71 9.13 -18.64
N LEU A 241 13.96 8.97 -19.94
CA LEU A 241 13.60 7.79 -20.74
C LEU A 241 14.62 6.66 -20.52
N HIS A 242 14.80 6.21 -19.28
CA HIS A 242 15.62 5.03 -19.01
C HIS A 242 14.96 3.81 -19.66
N ASP A 243 15.79 2.94 -20.23
CA ASP A 243 15.36 1.57 -20.48
C ASP A 243 15.41 0.80 -19.16
N TRP A 244 14.25 0.74 -18.49
CA TRP A 244 14.09 0.05 -17.22
C TRP A 244 14.36 -1.44 -17.31
N THR A 245 14.25 -2.04 -18.51
CA THR A 245 14.52 -3.47 -18.70
C THR A 245 16.00 -3.78 -18.58
N ILE A 246 16.85 -2.85 -19.01
CA ILE A 246 18.31 -2.95 -18.89
C ILE A 246 18.73 -2.59 -17.46
N LEU A 247 18.24 -1.46 -16.94
CA LEU A 247 18.62 -0.97 -15.61
C LEU A 247 18.26 -1.97 -14.49
N HIS A 248 17.08 -2.58 -14.59
CA HIS A 248 16.58 -3.53 -13.60
C HIS A 248 16.73 -4.99 -14.02
N GLY A 249 17.52 -5.28 -15.06
CA GLY A 249 17.69 -6.65 -15.58
C GLY A 249 17.94 -7.70 -14.49
N PRO A 250 18.91 -7.50 -13.57
CA PRO A 250 19.15 -8.43 -12.46
C PRO A 250 17.92 -8.64 -11.55
N TRP A 251 17.19 -7.56 -11.26
CA TRP A 251 16.00 -7.59 -10.41
C TRP A 251 14.79 -8.22 -11.12
N ILE A 252 14.68 -8.06 -12.43
CA ILE A 252 13.67 -8.74 -13.26
C ILE A 252 13.90 -10.25 -13.25
N VAL A 253 15.17 -10.68 -13.35
CA VAL A 253 15.54 -12.10 -13.24
C VAL A 253 15.21 -12.64 -11.84
N GLU A 254 15.55 -11.90 -10.79
CA GLU A 254 15.21 -12.29 -9.41
C GLU A 254 13.68 -12.40 -9.21
N TRP A 255 12.91 -11.44 -9.74
CA TRP A 255 11.45 -11.50 -9.74
C TRP A 255 10.90 -12.68 -10.56
N ALA A 256 11.50 -13.01 -11.70
CA ALA A 256 11.11 -14.18 -12.48
C ALA A 256 11.32 -15.48 -11.69
N ASN A 257 12.36 -15.54 -10.86
CA ASN A 257 12.70 -16.69 -10.01
C ASN A 257 11.96 -16.74 -8.66
N ARG A 258 11.03 -15.82 -8.39
CA ARG A 258 10.31 -15.70 -7.10
C ARG A 258 9.64 -16.98 -6.60
N GLN A 259 9.32 -17.93 -7.48
CA GLN A 259 8.71 -19.20 -7.06
C GLN A 259 9.63 -19.99 -6.12
N ASN A 260 10.95 -19.84 -6.27
CA ASN A 260 11.95 -20.47 -5.42
C ASN A 260 12.00 -19.88 -3.99
N THR A 261 11.30 -18.78 -3.74
CA THR A 261 11.24 -18.11 -2.43
C THR A 261 9.85 -18.16 -1.79
N ARG A 262 8.97 -19.03 -2.29
CA ARG A 262 7.65 -19.30 -1.70
C ARG A 262 7.80 -19.92 -0.33
N LEU A 263 7.20 -19.29 0.68
CA LEU A 263 7.28 -19.77 2.05
C LEU A 263 6.73 -21.18 2.19
N ARG A 264 5.59 -21.52 1.57
CA ARG A 264 5.00 -22.87 1.69
C ARG A 264 5.92 -24.00 1.19
N ASP A 265 6.75 -23.72 0.19
CA ASP A 265 7.68 -24.68 -0.41
C ASP A 265 8.97 -24.85 0.41
N LEU A 266 9.24 -23.91 1.32
CA LEU A 266 10.36 -23.96 2.26
C LEU A 266 10.04 -24.78 3.52
N HIS A 267 8.88 -25.44 3.57
CA HIS A 267 8.40 -26.28 4.67
C HIS A 267 8.49 -25.63 6.08
N PRO A 268 7.93 -24.42 6.28
CA PRO A 268 7.92 -23.75 7.57
C PRO A 268 7.02 -24.49 8.57
N LEU A 269 7.31 -24.33 9.86
CA LEU A 269 6.51 -24.92 10.92
C LEU A 269 5.09 -24.34 10.91
N PRO A 270 4.02 -25.15 10.83
CA PRO A 270 2.66 -24.65 10.93
C PRO A 270 2.34 -24.20 12.37
N THR A 271 1.43 -23.23 12.51
CA THR A 271 0.88 -22.77 13.80
C THR A 271 -0.63 -22.60 13.72
N TRP A 272 -1.31 -23.02 14.78
CA TRP A 272 -2.78 -22.96 14.93
C TRP A 272 -3.21 -22.06 16.09
N ASP A 273 -2.33 -21.80 17.05
CA ASP A 273 -2.57 -21.00 18.26
C ASP A 273 -1.97 -19.58 18.19
N PHE A 274 -1.19 -19.28 17.14
CA PHE A 274 -0.48 -18.01 16.96
C PHE A 274 0.48 -17.63 18.11
N ILE A 275 0.79 -18.59 18.99
CA ILE A 275 1.69 -18.38 20.13
C ILE A 275 3.11 -18.21 19.57
N PRO A 276 3.80 -17.10 19.89
CA PRO A 276 5.17 -16.90 19.44
C PRO A 276 6.09 -17.97 20.04
N THR A 277 7.04 -18.46 19.25
CA THR A 277 8.07 -19.37 19.75
C THR A 277 8.93 -18.65 20.80
N MET A 278 9.54 -19.40 21.72
CA MET A 278 10.45 -18.81 22.72
C MET A 278 11.60 -18.04 22.05
N GLU A 279 12.17 -18.60 20.97
CA GLU A 279 13.22 -17.93 20.20
C GLU A 279 12.77 -16.60 19.61
N TYR A 280 11.56 -16.56 19.01
CA TYR A 280 11.01 -15.34 18.46
C TYR A 280 10.75 -14.31 19.57
N ARG A 281 10.16 -14.73 20.69
CA ARG A 281 9.89 -13.86 21.83
C ARG A 281 11.17 -13.27 22.40
N ASP A 282 12.20 -14.08 22.59
CA ASP A 282 13.50 -13.64 23.08
C ASP A 282 14.17 -12.65 22.13
N TRP A 283 14.16 -12.96 20.83
CA TRP A 283 14.67 -12.04 19.80
C TRP A 283 13.90 -10.73 19.80
N TYR A 284 12.57 -10.77 19.87
CA TYR A 284 11.72 -9.59 19.83
C TYR A 284 11.95 -8.71 21.06
N MET A 285 12.00 -9.29 22.25
CA MET A 285 12.33 -8.57 23.47
C MET A 285 13.73 -7.95 23.37
N ARG A 286 14.77 -8.72 23.03
CA ARG A 286 16.13 -8.15 22.90
C ARG A 286 16.23 -7.02 21.88
N SER A 287 15.47 -7.11 20.78
CA SER A 287 15.56 -6.15 19.67
C SER A 287 14.67 -4.92 19.86
N PHE A 288 13.55 -5.04 20.58
CA PHE A 288 12.53 -4.00 20.66
C PHE A 288 12.11 -3.62 22.09
N GLU A 289 12.62 -4.25 23.14
CA GLU A 289 12.23 -3.97 24.54
C GLU A 289 12.33 -2.48 24.89
N TYR A 290 13.39 -1.81 24.42
CA TYR A 290 13.58 -0.37 24.67
C TYR A 290 12.50 0.50 23.97
N MET A 291 11.86 0.00 22.91
CA MET A 291 10.75 0.65 22.21
C MET A 291 9.38 0.28 22.78
N LEU A 292 9.27 -0.87 23.48
CA LEU A 292 8.03 -1.35 24.11
C LEU A 292 7.78 -0.74 25.49
N ARG A 293 8.76 -0.02 26.05
CA ARG A 293 8.54 0.80 27.25
C ARG A 293 7.67 2.00 26.89
N LEU A 294 6.36 1.78 26.87
CA LEU A 294 5.35 2.82 26.88
C LEU A 294 5.58 3.66 28.14
N SER A 295 6.22 4.81 27.99
CA SER A 295 6.09 5.89 28.97
C SER A 295 4.60 6.25 29.03
N GLU A 296 4.00 6.09 30.21
CA GLU A 296 2.60 6.37 30.57
C GLU A 296 1.58 5.27 30.27
N TYR A 297 1.66 4.15 31.00
CA TYR A 297 0.46 3.40 31.38
C TYR A 297 -0.16 4.11 32.58
N ASP A 298 -1.26 4.84 32.38
CA ASP A 298 -2.12 5.34 33.45
C ASP A 298 -3.25 4.31 33.69
N PRO A 299 -3.27 3.59 34.83
CA PRO A 299 -4.35 2.65 35.15
C PRO A 299 -5.68 3.36 35.44
N GLN A 300 -5.69 4.69 35.56
CA GLN A 300 -6.89 5.49 35.82
C GLN A 300 -7.26 6.29 34.57
N GLY A 301 -8.37 5.94 33.93
CA GLY A 301 -8.98 6.80 32.91
C GLY A 301 -9.28 8.21 33.46
N PRO A 302 -9.49 9.23 32.61
CA PRO A 302 -9.65 10.60 33.07
C PRO A 302 -10.83 10.70 34.04
N ALA A 303 -10.56 11.15 35.26
CA ALA A 303 -11.60 11.52 36.22
C ALA A 303 -12.49 12.62 35.62
N ALA A 304 -13.80 12.55 35.88
CA ALA A 304 -14.77 13.53 35.42
C ALA A 304 -14.32 14.98 35.77
N PRO A 305 -14.50 15.96 34.87
CA PRO A 305 -13.95 17.29 35.05
C PRO A 305 -14.62 18.01 36.23
N GLN A 306 -13.80 18.52 37.16
CA GLN A 306 -14.25 19.51 38.14
C GLN A 306 -14.38 20.90 37.48
N PRO A 307 -15.31 21.76 37.94
CA PRO A 307 -15.52 23.08 37.35
C PRO A 307 -14.29 24.00 37.57
N PRO A 308 -14.00 24.93 36.62
CA PRO A 308 -12.74 25.66 36.61
C PRO A 308 -12.72 26.82 37.61
N ALA A 309 -11.59 26.96 38.31
CA ALA A 309 -11.23 28.20 38.99
C ALA A 309 -10.41 29.12 38.06
N PRO A 310 -10.42 30.46 38.26
CA PRO A 310 -10.02 31.42 37.23
C PRO A 310 -8.50 31.42 36.95
N GLN A 311 -8.15 31.47 35.67
CA GLN A 311 -6.77 31.65 35.19
C GLN A 311 -6.29 33.10 35.35
N PRO A 312 -5.00 33.31 35.62
CA PRO A 312 -4.22 34.41 35.07
C PRO A 312 -3.43 33.98 33.81
N SER A 313 -3.23 34.96 32.93
CA SER A 313 -2.73 34.93 31.54
C SER A 313 -1.27 34.45 31.36
N PRO A 314 -0.83 34.16 30.11
CA PRO A 314 0.22 33.20 29.80
C PRO A 314 1.64 33.78 29.90
N GLN A 315 2.57 32.97 30.42
CA GLN A 315 3.99 33.13 30.16
C GLN A 315 4.45 32.15 29.08
N HIS A 316 5.35 32.64 28.23
CA HIS A 316 5.76 32.05 26.96
C HIS A 316 6.45 30.68 27.11
N ALA A 317 6.36 29.91 26.03
CA ALA A 317 6.91 28.57 25.86
C ALA A 317 8.42 28.47 26.11
N VAL A 318 8.83 27.35 26.71
CA VAL A 318 10.14 26.72 26.46
C VAL A 318 9.88 25.22 26.26
N PHE A 319 9.88 24.78 25.00
CA PHE A 319 10.02 23.36 24.68
C PHE A 319 11.49 23.10 24.37
N GLU A 320 12.13 22.25 25.19
CA GLU A 320 13.43 21.67 24.85
C GLU A 320 13.31 20.61 23.75
N PRO A 321 14.35 20.44 22.91
CA PRO A 321 14.32 19.52 21.79
C PRO A 321 14.68 18.10 22.25
N PHE A 322 13.72 17.17 22.24
CA PHE A 322 14.04 15.76 22.44
C PHE A 322 14.37 15.02 21.13
N SER A 323 15.60 14.53 21.16
CA SER A 323 16.38 13.63 20.33
C SER A 323 15.65 12.67 19.38
N ARG A 324 16.15 12.72 18.14
CA ARG A 324 16.18 11.69 17.08
C ARG A 324 16.14 10.26 17.63
N SER A 325 15.10 9.52 17.26
CA SER A 325 15.14 8.10 16.80
C SER A 325 13.71 7.55 16.71
N ARG A 326 13.05 7.68 15.55
CA ARG A 326 11.78 6.98 15.25
C ARG A 326 11.77 6.55 13.78
N CYS A 327 12.37 5.40 13.50
CA CYS A 327 12.33 4.74 12.18
C CYS A 327 12.34 3.22 12.36
N THR A 328 11.36 2.61 13.02
CA THR A 328 11.29 1.12 13.07
C THR A 328 9.87 0.53 13.05
N VAL A 329 8.82 1.32 13.24
CA VAL A 329 7.44 0.78 13.33
C VAL A 329 6.76 0.62 11.94
N ALA A 330 7.31 1.19 10.88
CA ALA A 330 6.65 1.27 9.57
C ALA A 330 6.83 0.04 8.65
N VAL A 331 7.56 -1.01 9.06
CA VAL A 331 8.03 -2.09 8.16
C VAL A 331 7.17 -3.38 8.24
N PHE A 332 6.09 -3.41 9.02
CA PHE A 332 5.35 -4.65 9.32
C PHE A 332 4.05 -4.88 8.55
N LEU A 333 3.72 -4.06 7.56
CA LEU A 333 2.38 -4.05 6.97
C LEU A 333 2.42 -4.17 5.43
N PHE A 334 1.41 -4.85 4.87
CA PHE A 334 1.03 -5.00 3.45
C PHE A 334 1.63 -6.15 2.66
N GLY A 335 1.01 -7.33 2.66
CA GLY A 335 1.00 -8.19 1.48
C GLY A 335 -0.36 -8.06 0.81
N GLN A 336 -0.38 -7.83 -0.51
CA GLN A 336 -1.48 -8.17 -1.42
C GLN A 336 -2.71 -7.27 -1.41
N LEU A 337 -2.60 -6.17 -2.15
CA LEU A 337 -3.75 -5.37 -2.58
C LEU A 337 -3.60 -4.99 -4.03
N THR A 338 -4.04 -5.88 -4.91
CA THR A 338 -4.40 -5.54 -6.29
C THR A 338 -5.35 -6.56 -6.85
N GLN A 339 -6.62 -6.24 -6.75
CA GLN A 339 -7.66 -6.80 -7.61
C GLN A 339 -8.61 -5.67 -7.93
N ALA A 340 -8.44 -5.09 -9.13
CA ALA A 340 -9.48 -4.44 -9.92
C ALA A 340 -8.85 -3.92 -11.23
N SER A 341 -8.82 -4.75 -12.28
CA SER A 341 -9.29 -4.38 -13.63
C SER A 341 -8.97 -5.48 -14.66
N SER A 342 -9.99 -6.25 -15.04
CA SER A 342 -10.12 -7.08 -16.27
C SER A 342 -11.52 -7.71 -16.14
N GLU A 343 -12.50 -7.63 -17.03
CA GLU A 343 -12.76 -7.22 -18.43
C GLU A 343 -14.32 -7.14 -18.58
N PRO A 344 -14.93 -6.89 -19.76
CA PRO A 344 -14.60 -5.98 -20.85
C PRO A 344 -15.38 -4.64 -20.76
#